data_AF-A0A9D1WNG3-F1
#
_entry.id   AF-A0A9D1WNG3-F1
#
_cell.length_a   1.000
_cell.length_b   1.000
_cell.length_c   1.000
_cell.angle_alpha   90.00
_cell.angle_beta   90.00
_cell.angle_gamma   90.00
#
_symmetry.space_group_name_H-M   'P 1'
#
loop_
_entity.id
_entity.type
_entity.pdbx_description
1 polymer ?
#
loop_
_entity_poly.entity_id
_entity_poly.type
_entity_poly.pdbx_seq_one_letter_code
_entity_poly.pdbx_strand_id
1 'polypeptide(L)'
;MSETRHTLDDLLTLMAVLRDPTQGCPWDIEQDWDSIVPHTLEEAYEVADAIERRAWDELPGELGDLLFQVVYYSQFAREESRFDFHDVVHTLVAKMLRRHPHVFPDGTLASRRPPGVSAEQLEASQTELEKINNRWESLKAAERSEHATASVL
;
A
#
# COMPACT_ATOMS: atom_id res chain seq x y z
N MET A 1 15.21 27.99 -9.65
CA MET A 1 15.91 26.69 -9.63
C MET A 1 14.82 25.65 -9.80
N SER A 2 14.92 24.73 -10.77
CA SER A 2 13.94 23.64 -10.88
C SER A 2 14.16 22.76 -9.64
N GLU A 3 13.20 22.75 -8.71
CA GLU A 3 13.24 21.83 -7.58
C GLU A 3 13.19 20.40 -8.11
N THR A 4 14.24 19.64 -7.85
CA THR A 4 14.29 18.22 -8.13
C THR A 4 13.27 17.53 -7.23
N ARG A 5 12.31 16.81 -7.81
CA ARG A 5 11.38 15.97 -7.05
C ARG A 5 12.03 14.65 -6.72
N HIS A 6 11.94 14.24 -5.45
CA HIS A 6 12.37 12.92 -5.03
C HIS A 6 11.43 11.83 -5.53
N THR A 7 12.01 10.66 -5.76
CA THR A 7 11.35 9.42 -6.20
C THR A 7 11.17 8.48 -5.02
N LEU A 8 10.46 7.37 -5.25
CA LEU A 8 10.33 6.33 -4.25
C LEU A 8 11.67 5.66 -3.94
N ASP A 9 12.55 5.51 -4.93
CA ASP A 9 13.88 4.94 -4.72
C ASP A 9 14.74 5.85 -3.83
N ASP A 10 14.56 7.17 -3.92
CA ASP A 10 15.20 8.13 -3.01
C ASP A 10 14.72 7.93 -1.56
N LEU A 11 13.42 7.67 -1.36
CA LEU A 11 12.87 7.38 -0.02
C LEU A 11 13.41 6.08 0.57
N LEU A 12 13.48 5.01 -0.23
CA LEU A 12 14.07 3.74 0.20
C LEU A 12 15.56 3.87 0.52
N THR A 13 16.29 4.67 -0.27
CA THR A 13 17.69 5.00 -0.01
C THR A 13 17.85 5.80 1.27
N LEU A 14 16.99 6.80 1.49
CA LEU A 14 16.96 7.62 2.70
C LEU A 14 16.77 6.75 3.95
N MET A 15 15.78 5.85 3.94
CA MET A 15 15.54 4.94 5.07
C MET A 15 16.75 4.02 5.34
N ALA A 16 17.35 3.47 4.28
CA ALA A 16 18.55 2.65 4.42
C ALA A 16 19.71 3.40 5.07
N VAL A 17 19.87 4.69 4.75
CA VAL A 17 20.90 5.56 5.38
C VAL A 17 20.54 5.88 6.82
N LEU A 18 19.28 6.22 7.12
CA LEU A 18 18.83 6.51 8.49
C LEU A 18 19.08 5.34 9.44
N ARG A 19 18.95 4.11 8.94
CA ARG A 19 19.18 2.88 9.72
C ARG A 19 20.55 2.24 9.52
N ASP A 20 21.48 2.91 8.86
CA ASP A 20 22.85 2.40 8.74
C ASP A 20 23.50 2.27 10.14
N PRO A 21 24.04 1.09 10.54
CA PRO A 21 24.58 0.91 11.89
C PRO A 21 25.79 1.78 12.25
N THR A 22 26.43 2.42 11.26
CA THR A 22 27.65 3.21 11.44
C THR A 22 27.37 4.71 11.35
N GLN A 23 26.54 5.13 10.39
CA GLN A 23 26.31 6.54 10.06
C GLN A 23 24.86 6.98 10.25
N GLY A 24 23.96 6.06 10.58
CA GLY A 24 22.54 6.31 10.73
C GLY A 24 22.20 7.14 11.97
N CYS A 25 20.92 7.49 12.06
CA CYS A 25 20.37 8.20 13.19
C CYS A 25 20.16 7.22 14.37
N PRO A 26 20.68 7.50 15.58
CA PRO A 26 20.52 6.61 16.73
C PRO A 26 19.06 6.28 17.05
N TRP A 27 18.16 7.26 16.93
CA TRP A 27 16.73 7.03 17.16
C TRP A 27 16.15 6.06 16.14
N ASP A 28 16.44 6.27 14.84
CA ASP A 28 15.92 5.40 13.79
C ASP A 28 16.49 3.98 13.91
N ILE A 29 17.76 3.82 14.29
CA ILE A 29 18.41 2.51 14.50
C ILE A 29 17.77 1.74 15.67
N GLU A 30 17.40 2.43 16.75
CA GLU A 30 16.81 1.82 17.94
C GLU A 30 15.38 1.32 17.74
N GLN A 31 14.70 1.72 16.65
CA GLN A 31 13.32 1.28 16.37
C GLN A 31 13.25 -0.17 15.93
N ASP A 32 12.12 -0.81 16.26
CA ASP A 32 11.76 -2.16 15.86
C ASP A 32 10.27 -2.25 15.46
N TRP A 33 9.80 -3.45 15.15
CA TRP A 33 8.42 -3.69 14.72
C TRP A 33 7.39 -3.15 15.70
N ASP A 34 7.59 -3.37 17.01
CA ASP A 34 6.61 -3.03 18.03
C ASP A 34 6.63 -1.52 18.33
N SER A 35 7.81 -0.89 18.27
CA SER A 35 7.96 0.55 18.52
C SER A 35 7.30 1.41 17.44
N ILE A 36 7.24 0.94 16.19
CA ILE A 36 6.65 1.67 15.05
C ILE A 36 5.11 1.54 14.96
N VAL A 37 4.51 0.50 15.56
CA VAL A 37 3.04 0.29 15.55
C VAL A 37 2.25 1.50 16.06
N PRO A 38 2.54 2.10 17.24
CA PRO A 38 1.78 3.26 17.70
C PRO A 38 1.84 4.44 16.72
N HIS A 39 3.02 4.72 16.14
CA HIS A 39 3.19 5.75 15.12
C HIS A 39 2.34 5.45 13.89
N THR A 40 2.35 4.20 13.41
CA THR A 40 1.51 3.78 12.28
C THR A 40 0.01 4.06 12.49
N LEU A 41 -0.47 3.88 13.72
CA LEU A 41 -1.86 4.19 14.05
C LEU A 41 -2.12 5.69 14.09
N GLU A 42 -1.20 6.45 14.67
CA GLU A 42 -1.25 7.93 14.74
C GLU A 42 -1.33 8.54 13.33
N GLU A 43 -0.39 8.20 12.44
CA GLU A 43 -0.37 8.72 11.06
C GLU A 43 -1.65 8.38 10.29
N ALA A 44 -2.23 7.20 10.54
CA ALA A 44 -3.50 6.81 9.92
C ALA A 44 -4.67 7.68 10.41
N TYR A 45 -4.66 8.10 11.68
CA TYR A 45 -5.63 9.04 12.22
C TYR A 45 -5.39 10.46 11.70
N GLU A 46 -4.15 10.90 11.51
CA GLU A 46 -3.83 12.23 10.98
C GLU A 46 -4.25 12.36 9.51
N VAL A 47 -4.04 11.32 8.69
CA VAL A 47 -4.61 11.25 7.33
C VAL A 47 -6.14 11.39 7.36
N ALA A 48 -6.81 10.67 8.27
CA ALA A 48 -8.26 10.73 8.38
C ALA A 48 -8.74 12.13 8.79
N ASP A 49 -8.10 12.72 9.80
CA ASP A 49 -8.40 14.06 10.31
C ASP A 49 -8.17 15.15 9.25
N ALA A 50 -7.06 15.10 8.50
CA ALA A 50 -6.79 16.02 7.39
C ALA A 50 -7.89 15.96 6.32
N ILE A 51 -8.41 14.76 6.00
CA ILE A 51 -9.52 14.58 5.06
C ILE A 51 -10.82 15.15 5.64
N GLU A 52 -11.15 14.85 6.91
CA GLU A 52 -12.37 15.31 7.57
C GLU A 52 -12.43 16.84 7.64
N ARG A 53 -11.30 17.48 7.95
CA ARG A 53 -11.16 18.94 7.98
C ARG A 53 -11.00 19.58 6.61
N ARG A 54 -10.86 18.78 5.54
CA ARG A 54 -10.55 19.23 4.16
C ARG A 54 -9.27 20.06 4.09
N ALA A 55 -8.27 19.72 4.90
CA ALA A 55 -6.98 20.37 4.94
C ALA A 55 -6.06 19.83 3.83
N TRP A 56 -6.40 20.17 2.57
CA TRP A 56 -5.73 19.61 1.39
C TRP A 56 -4.25 19.97 1.27
N ASP A 57 -3.83 21.06 1.90
CA ASP A 57 -2.42 21.48 1.94
C ASP A 57 -1.59 20.63 2.92
N GLU A 58 -2.23 20.03 3.94
CA GLU A 58 -1.60 19.14 4.93
C GLU A 58 -1.55 17.69 4.44
N LEU A 59 -2.59 17.24 3.74
CA LEU A 59 -2.79 15.83 3.35
C LEU A 59 -1.59 15.16 2.65
N PRO A 60 -0.82 15.81 1.75
CA PRO A 60 0.37 15.20 1.16
C PRO A 60 1.45 14.85 2.19
N GLY A 61 1.58 15.63 3.27
CA GLY A 61 2.48 15.36 4.39
C GLY A 61 2.05 14.08 5.12
N GLU A 62 0.81 14.05 5.60
CA GLU A 62 0.27 12.91 6.36
C GLU A 62 0.28 11.60 5.56
N LEU A 63 -0.02 11.65 4.25
CA LEU A 63 0.08 10.48 3.37
C LEU A 63 1.54 10.02 3.21
N GLY A 64 2.48 10.96 3.22
CA GLY A 64 3.91 10.70 3.20
C GLY A 64 4.39 10.04 4.48
N ASP A 65 3.95 10.53 5.63
CA ASP A 65 4.32 10.00 6.94
C ASP A 65 3.73 8.60 7.15
N LEU A 66 2.48 8.35 6.74
CA LEU A 66 1.91 7.01 6.71
C LEU A 66 2.66 6.06 5.77
N LEU A 67 3.09 6.54 4.58
CA LEU A 67 3.93 5.75 3.67
C LEU A 67 5.30 5.44 4.30
N PHE A 68 5.86 6.39 5.06
CA PHE A 68 7.14 6.22 5.73
C PHE A 68 7.11 5.05 6.75
N GLN A 69 5.98 4.86 7.44
CA GLN A 69 5.79 3.70 8.33
C GLN A 69 5.86 2.37 7.55
N VAL A 70 5.28 2.29 6.35
CA VAL A 70 5.38 1.09 5.49
C VAL A 70 6.81 0.83 5.03
N VAL A 71 7.56 1.90 4.73
CA VAL A 71 8.98 1.82 4.39
C VAL A 71 9.81 1.33 5.58
N TYR A 72 9.48 1.77 6.80
CA TYR A 72 10.09 1.30 8.04
C TYR A 72 9.97 -0.23 8.21
N TYR A 73 8.76 -0.77 8.14
CA TYR A 73 8.55 -2.23 8.23
C TYR A 73 9.26 -2.98 7.11
N SER A 74 9.27 -2.43 5.90
CA SER A 74 9.98 -3.03 4.77
C SER A 74 11.50 -3.03 4.98
N GLN A 75 12.03 -2.00 5.64
CA GLN A 75 13.43 -1.89 5.99
C GLN A 75 13.83 -2.91 7.07
N PHE A 76 13.01 -3.09 8.12
CA PHE A 76 13.22 -4.13 9.15
C PHE A 76 13.18 -5.53 8.53
N ALA A 77 12.18 -5.79 7.70
CA ALA A 77 12.05 -7.06 6.99
C ALA A 77 13.27 -7.38 6.15
N ARG A 78 13.82 -6.37 5.46
CA ARG A 78 15.03 -6.50 4.63
C ARG A 78 16.26 -6.79 5.49
N GLU A 79 16.44 -6.08 6.61
CA GLU A 79 17.53 -6.31 7.57
C GLU A 79 17.48 -7.74 8.14
N GLU A 80 16.28 -8.25 8.38
CA GLU A 80 16.04 -9.62 8.86
C GLU A 80 15.95 -10.68 7.73
N SER A 81 16.19 -10.30 6.47
CA SER A 81 16.11 -11.18 5.30
C SER A 81 14.76 -11.92 5.15
N ARG A 82 13.64 -11.24 5.46
CA ARG A 82 12.27 -11.78 5.38
C ARG A 82 11.56 -11.43 4.08
N PHE A 83 11.50 -10.15 3.76
CA PHE A 83 10.91 -9.57 2.55
C PHE A 83 11.43 -8.13 2.40
N ASP A 84 11.15 -7.48 1.28
CA ASP A 84 11.44 -6.06 1.08
C ASP A 84 10.23 -5.25 0.58
N PHE A 85 10.45 -3.96 0.32
CA PHE A 85 9.40 -3.08 -0.16
C PHE A 85 8.82 -3.52 -1.52
N HIS A 86 9.63 -4.11 -2.40
CA HIS A 86 9.15 -4.61 -3.69
C HIS A 86 8.22 -5.82 -3.51
N ASP A 87 8.45 -6.67 -2.51
CA ASP A 87 7.53 -7.76 -2.17
C ASP A 87 6.16 -7.24 -1.71
N VAL A 88 6.13 -6.16 -0.92
CA VAL A 88 4.89 -5.49 -0.50
C VAL A 88 4.13 -4.96 -1.72
N VAL A 89 4.82 -4.24 -2.60
CA VAL A 89 4.24 -3.70 -3.84
C VAL A 89 3.76 -4.82 -4.75
N HIS A 90 4.56 -5.88 -4.94
CA HIS A 90 4.20 -7.04 -5.75
C HIS A 90 2.92 -7.70 -5.24
N THR A 91 2.86 -7.96 -3.94
CA THR A 91 1.70 -8.56 -3.28
C THR A 91 0.45 -7.68 -3.46
N LEU A 92 0.59 -6.36 -3.32
CA LEU A 92 -0.50 -5.42 -3.56
C LEU A 92 -0.97 -5.44 -5.02
N VAL A 93 -0.05 -5.30 -5.98
CA VAL A 93 -0.37 -5.26 -7.42
C VAL A 93 -1.00 -6.56 -7.89
N ALA A 94 -0.44 -7.72 -7.54
CA ALA A 94 -1.00 -9.02 -7.89
C ALA A 94 -2.42 -9.19 -7.31
N LYS A 95 -2.63 -8.77 -6.07
CA LYS A 95 -3.95 -8.76 -5.42
C LYS A 95 -4.94 -7.84 -6.15
N MET A 96 -4.51 -6.64 -6.56
CA MET A 96 -5.37 -5.71 -7.29
C MET A 96 -5.74 -6.22 -8.67
N LEU A 97 -4.79 -6.79 -9.43
CA LEU A 97 -5.04 -7.41 -10.73
C LEU A 97 -6.08 -8.54 -10.64
N ARG A 98 -5.96 -9.42 -9.63
CA ARG A 98 -6.93 -10.49 -9.37
C ARG A 98 -8.33 -9.97 -9.01
N ARG A 99 -8.40 -8.88 -8.21
CA ARG A 99 -9.65 -8.30 -7.72
C ARG A 99 -10.37 -7.43 -8.77
N HIS A 100 -9.68 -6.99 -9.82
CA HIS A 100 -10.23 -6.08 -10.84
C HIS A 100 -10.16 -6.61 -12.29
N PRO A 101 -10.64 -7.83 -12.61
CA PRO A 101 -10.61 -8.31 -13.99
C PRO A 101 -11.60 -7.61 -14.92
N HIS A 102 -12.55 -6.86 -14.37
CA HIS A 102 -13.40 -5.97 -15.17
C HIS A 102 -12.60 -4.79 -15.75
N VAL A 103 -11.45 -4.45 -15.14
CA VAL A 103 -10.47 -3.47 -15.64
C VAL A 103 -9.31 -4.16 -16.37
N PHE A 104 -8.78 -5.24 -15.79
CA PHE A 104 -7.61 -6.01 -16.25
C PHE A 104 -8.02 -7.47 -16.58
N PRO A 105 -8.74 -7.72 -17.68
CA PRO A 105 -9.33 -9.04 -17.95
C PRO A 105 -8.32 -10.19 -17.99
N ASP A 106 -7.08 -9.92 -18.41
CA ASP A 106 -6.02 -10.94 -18.47
C ASP A 106 -5.18 -11.00 -17.18
N GLY A 107 -5.52 -10.19 -16.17
CA GLY A 107 -4.76 -10.13 -14.90
C GLY A 107 -3.35 -9.55 -15.04
N THR A 108 -3.08 -8.76 -16.07
CA THR A 108 -1.78 -8.12 -16.31
C THR A 108 -1.89 -6.60 -16.38
N LEU A 109 -0.80 -5.89 -16.07
CA LEU A 109 -0.74 -4.43 -16.20
C LEU A 109 -0.78 -3.93 -17.65
N ALA A 110 -0.64 -4.80 -18.66
CA ALA A 110 -0.85 -4.45 -20.07
C ALA A 110 -2.32 -4.60 -20.48
N SER A 111 -3.08 -5.43 -19.75
CA SER A 111 -4.49 -5.71 -20.05
C SER A 111 -5.37 -4.50 -19.74
N ARG A 112 -6.21 -4.11 -20.69
CA ARG A 112 -7.24 -3.09 -20.49
C ARG A 112 -8.53 -3.62 -21.07
N ARG A 113 -9.64 -3.18 -20.49
CA ARG A 113 -10.97 -3.37 -21.07
C ARG A 113 -11.02 -2.89 -22.54
N PRO A 114 -11.85 -3.51 -23.41
CA PRO A 114 -12.06 -3.04 -24.77
C PRO A 114 -12.47 -1.56 -24.82
N PRO A 115 -11.95 -0.79 -25.79
CA PRO A 115 -12.41 0.57 -26.04
C PRO A 115 -13.92 0.63 -26.27
N GLY A 116 -14.58 1.68 -25.76
CA GLY A 116 -16.02 1.89 -25.95
C GLY A 116 -16.91 1.32 -24.85
N VAL A 117 -16.35 0.72 -23.80
CA VAL A 117 -17.10 0.37 -22.59
C VAL A 117 -16.66 1.24 -21.41
N SER A 118 -17.41 2.30 -21.13
CA SER A 118 -17.09 3.30 -20.10
C SER A 118 -17.31 2.77 -18.68
N ALA A 119 -16.76 3.50 -17.70
CA ALA A 119 -17.05 3.27 -16.28
C ALA A 119 -18.54 3.50 -15.99
N GLU A 120 -19.14 4.55 -16.55
CA GLU A 120 -20.58 4.83 -16.43
C GLU A 120 -21.45 3.70 -16.97
N GLN A 121 -21.04 2.99 -18.02
CA GLN A 121 -21.79 1.83 -18.53
C GLN A 121 -21.72 0.60 -17.61
N LEU A 122 -20.67 0.49 -16.78
CA LEU A 122 -20.62 -0.51 -15.70
C LEU A 122 -21.47 -0.07 -14.50
N GLU A 123 -21.38 1.21 -14.14
CA GLU A 123 -22.08 1.78 -12.98
C GLU A 123 -23.59 1.90 -13.18
N ALA A 124 -24.04 2.24 -14.40
CA ALA A 124 -25.45 2.34 -14.76
C ALA A 124 -26.19 1.00 -14.68
N SER A 125 -25.45 -0.11 -14.66
CA SER A 125 -26.00 -1.41 -14.31
C SER A 125 -25.75 -1.68 -12.82
N GLN A 126 -26.71 -1.32 -11.97
CA GLN A 126 -26.68 -1.66 -10.54
C GLN A 126 -26.37 -3.15 -10.31
N THR A 127 -26.86 -4.02 -11.19
CA THR A 127 -26.58 -5.46 -11.16
C THR A 127 -25.11 -5.80 -11.44
N GLU A 128 -24.41 -5.04 -12.28
CA GLU A 128 -22.97 -5.22 -12.52
C GLU A 128 -22.12 -4.70 -11.36
N LEU A 129 -22.49 -3.57 -10.75
CA LEU A 129 -21.84 -3.08 -9.53
C LEU A 129 -21.99 -4.06 -8.35
N GLU A 130 -23.20 -4.58 -8.14
CA GLU A 130 -23.44 -5.61 -7.13
C GLU A 130 -22.62 -6.87 -7.41
N LYS A 131 -22.53 -7.32 -8.68
CA LYS A 131 -21.66 -8.45 -9.06
C LYS A 131 -20.19 -8.16 -8.78
N ILE A 132 -19.70 -6.97 -9.10
CA ILE A 132 -18.32 -6.56 -8.83
C ILE A 132 -18.05 -6.59 -7.32
N ASN A 133 -18.94 -5.99 -6.52
CA ASN A 133 -18.80 -5.95 -5.06
C ASN A 133 -18.89 -7.36 -4.43
N ASN A 134 -19.87 -8.17 -4.84
CA ASN A 134 -20.04 -9.54 -4.34
C ASN A 134 -18.84 -10.43 -4.68
N ARG A 135 -18.29 -10.28 -5.88
CA ARG A 135 -17.07 -10.98 -6.30
C ARG A 135 -15.86 -10.52 -5.48
N TRP A 136 -15.78 -9.23 -5.19
CA TRP A 136 -14.72 -8.65 -4.36
C TRP A 136 -14.77 -9.18 -2.92
N GLU A 137 -15.95 -9.20 -2.30
CA GLU A 137 -16.15 -9.78 -0.97
C GLU A 137 -15.87 -11.28 -0.95
N SER A 138 -16.27 -12.02 -2.00
CA SER A 138 -15.98 -13.46 -2.12
C SER A 138 -14.48 -13.74 -2.20
N LEU A 139 -13.72 -12.96 -3.00
CA LEU A 139 -12.27 -13.09 -3.10
C LEU A 139 -11.58 -12.78 -1.77
N LYS A 140 -12.00 -11.73 -1.06
CA LYS A 140 -11.49 -11.46 0.29
C LYS A 140 -11.80 -12.59 1.28
N ALA A 141 -13.00 -13.16 1.22
CA ALA A 141 -13.41 -14.22 2.13
C ALA A 141 -12.57 -15.48 1.91
N ALA A 142 -12.33 -15.87 0.65
CA ALA A 142 -11.44 -16.98 0.30
C ALA A 142 -10.01 -16.76 0.80
N GLU A 143 -9.43 -15.57 0.57
CA GLU A 143 -8.08 -15.22 1.02
C GLU A 143 -7.95 -15.24 2.55
N ARG A 144 -8.94 -14.72 3.29
CA ARG A 144 -8.97 -14.80 4.77
C ARG A 144 -9.02 -16.25 5.26
N SER A 145 -9.75 -17.12 4.57
CA SER A 145 -9.82 -18.55 4.88
C SER A 145 -8.47 -19.24 4.65
N GLU A 146 -7.79 -18.94 3.53
CA GLU A 146 -6.48 -19.51 3.21
C GLU A 146 -5.41 -19.06 4.23
N HIS A 147 -5.38 -17.78 4.59
CA HIS A 147 -4.50 -17.26 5.63
C HIS A 147 -4.77 -17.86 7.02
N ALA A 148 -6.04 -18.08 7.37
CA ALA A 148 -6.41 -18.73 8.62
C ALA A 148 -5.96 -20.20 8.67
N THR A 149 -6.04 -20.96 7.57
CA THR A 149 -5.50 -22.33 7.52
C THR A 149 -3.98 -22.39 7.51
N ALA A 150 -3.30 -21.41 6.90
CA ALA A 150 -1.83 -21.35 6.89
C ALA A 150 -1.23 -20.97 8.25
N SER A 151 -1.97 -20.25 9.10
CA SER A 151 -1.52 -19.82 10.43
C SER A 151 -1.70 -20.87 11.53
N VAL A 152 -2.34 -22.02 11.24
CA VAL A 152 -2.68 -23.07 12.22
C VAL A 152 -1.79 -24.32 12.08
N LEU A 153 -0.88 -24.33 11.10
CA LEU A 153 0.15 -25.37 10.88
C LEU A 153 1.52 -24.86 11.31
#